data_AF-A0A0F5YF83-F1
#
_entry.id   AF-A0A0F5YF83-F1
#
_cell.length_a   1.000
_cell.length_b   1.000
_cell.length_c   1.000
_cell.angle_alpha   90.00
_cell.angle_beta   90.00
_cell.angle_gamma   90.00
#
_symmetry.space_group_name_H-M   'P 1'
#
loop_
_entity.id
_entity.type
_entity.pdbx_description
1 polymer ?
#
loop_
_entity_poly.entity_id
_entity_poly.type
_entity_poly.pdbx_seq_one_letter_code
_entity_poly.pdbx_strand_id
1 'polypeptide(L)'
;MEFELSGEIHLGGMKVQNKQQSDDISSMDKPQTGYVYLYSSFPELNRCKIGITKNYQRRFQELKNQAPCKTHILDCVESNNYKEDERRLHQMFQHRRKHGEWFEFDSEDQALGLFREYFRVREIYEQKLNVLKDEIVRLKIKLEQEKDKNNIIKVLKDQIDDLEIELDCEKEGNKLLEEIVDRQNKLLAYHQIEYPSSGWSDPRFMYCLKKYTISMIQFDRVISRSMKKLGIF
;
A
#
# COMPACT_ATOMS: atom_id res chain seq x y z
N MET A 1 50.42 -31.04 -42.20
CA MET A 1 49.12 -30.53 -42.70
C MET A 1 48.15 -30.72 -41.54
N GLU A 2 48.25 -29.81 -40.58
CA GLU A 2 47.53 -29.85 -39.30
C GLU A 2 46.33 -28.92 -39.40
N PHE A 3 45.16 -29.45 -39.04
CA PHE A 3 43.91 -28.72 -38.88
C PHE A 3 43.84 -28.23 -37.44
N GLU A 4 43.92 -26.92 -37.23
CA GLU A 4 43.51 -26.30 -35.97
C GLU A 4 42.15 -25.63 -36.16
N LEU A 5 41.16 -26.16 -35.44
CA LEU A 5 39.80 -25.65 -35.29
C LEU A 5 39.80 -24.60 -34.18
N SER A 6 39.66 -23.33 -34.52
CA SER A 6 39.33 -22.27 -33.55
C SER A 6 37.81 -22.06 -33.50
N GLY A 7 37.20 -22.60 -32.46
CA GLY A 7 35.81 -22.32 -32.09
C GLY A 7 35.75 -21.07 -31.20
N GLU A 8 35.07 -20.03 -31.66
CA GLU A 8 34.68 -18.88 -30.83
C GLU A 8 33.36 -19.20 -30.10
N ILE A 9 33.42 -19.24 -28.77
CA ILE A 9 32.23 -19.33 -27.91
C ILE A 9 31.94 -17.91 -27.39
N HIS A 10 30.97 -17.24 -28.01
CA HIS A 10 30.48 -15.94 -27.53
C HIS A 10 29.56 -16.15 -26.32
N LEU A 11 30.13 -16.03 -25.11
CA LEU A 11 29.34 -15.94 -23.87
C LEU A 11 28.78 -14.52 -23.75
N GLY A 12 27.47 -14.39 -24.00
CA GLY A 12 26.70 -13.16 -23.86
C GLY A 12 26.76 -12.63 -22.43
N GLY A 13 27.52 -11.56 -22.23
CA GLY A 13 27.49 -10.76 -21.01
C GLY A 13 26.18 -9.97 -20.93
N MET A 14 25.20 -10.48 -20.17
CA MET A 14 24.06 -9.70 -19.72
C MET A 14 24.55 -8.62 -18.75
N LYS A 15 24.74 -7.39 -19.25
CA LYS A 15 24.83 -6.19 -18.40
C LYS A 15 23.46 -5.91 -17.81
N VAL A 16 23.23 -6.34 -16.58
CA VAL A 16 22.10 -5.86 -15.77
C VAL A 16 22.40 -4.41 -15.41
N GLN A 17 21.88 -3.49 -16.22
CA GLN A 17 21.86 -2.07 -15.89
C GLN A 17 20.79 -1.87 -14.82
N ASN A 18 21.26 -1.68 -13.60
CA ASN A 18 20.46 -1.30 -12.44
C ASN A 18 19.97 0.14 -12.69
N LYS A 19 18.77 0.27 -13.27
CA LYS A 19 18.15 1.56 -13.56
C LYS A 19 17.67 2.12 -12.23
N GLN A 20 18.47 3.02 -11.65
CA GLN A 20 18.07 3.88 -10.55
C GLN A 20 16.76 4.56 -10.92
N GLN A 21 15.68 4.08 -10.32
CA GLN A 21 14.36 4.68 -10.39
C GLN A 21 14.32 5.71 -9.27
N SER A 22 15.06 6.80 -9.46
CA SER A 22 15.08 7.96 -8.57
C SER A 22 14.05 8.98 -9.08
N ASP A 23 12.96 9.11 -8.34
CA ASP A 23 12.39 10.40 -7.93
C ASP A 23 12.23 11.51 -8.97
N ASP A 24 11.56 11.24 -10.10
CA ASP A 24 10.95 12.27 -10.94
C ASP A 24 9.50 12.55 -10.50
N ILE A 25 9.33 12.97 -9.24
CA ILE A 25 8.12 13.64 -8.73
C ILE A 25 8.51 15.09 -8.38
N SER A 26 9.17 15.76 -9.31
CA SER A 26 9.71 17.12 -9.14
C SER A 26 9.33 18.05 -10.31
N SER A 27 8.11 17.93 -10.80
CA SER A 27 7.47 18.99 -11.56
C SER A 27 5.95 18.96 -11.33
N MET A 28 5.56 19.28 -10.09
CA MET A 28 4.24 19.88 -9.93
C MET A 28 4.27 21.23 -10.64
N ASP A 29 3.87 21.22 -11.92
CA ASP A 29 3.47 22.40 -12.65
C ASP A 29 2.63 23.24 -11.70
N LYS A 30 3.12 24.43 -11.34
CA LYS A 30 2.33 25.38 -10.56
C LYS A 30 0.98 25.50 -11.28
N PRO A 31 -0.16 25.35 -10.57
CA PRO A 31 -1.45 25.45 -11.21
C PRO A 31 -1.52 26.79 -11.90
N GLN A 32 -1.46 26.77 -13.24
CA GLN A 32 -1.42 27.99 -14.00
C GLN A 32 -2.85 28.50 -14.05
N THR A 33 -3.18 29.41 -13.13
CA THR A 33 -4.47 30.07 -13.13
C THR A 33 -4.61 30.95 -14.37
N GLY A 34 -5.82 30.99 -14.90
CA GLY A 34 -6.18 31.81 -16.04
C GLY A 34 -7.66 32.12 -15.99
N TYR A 35 -8.17 32.71 -17.06
CA TYR A 35 -9.53 33.20 -17.14
C TYR A 35 -10.18 32.66 -18.41
N VAL A 36 -11.45 32.30 -18.29
CA VAL A 36 -12.33 32.02 -19.41
C VAL A 36 -13.32 33.16 -19.48
N TYR A 37 -13.50 33.75 -20.65
CA TYR A 37 -14.37 34.91 -20.83
C TYR A 37 -15.36 34.70 -21.96
N LEU A 38 -16.50 35.35 -21.82
CA LEU A 38 -17.55 35.45 -22.82
C LEU A 38 -17.65 36.93 -23.23
N TYR A 39 -17.52 37.22 -24.51
CA TYR A 39 -17.68 38.59 -25.01
C TYR A 39 -18.56 38.65 -26.26
N SER A 40 -19.24 39.79 -26.42
CA SER A 40 -20.09 40.10 -27.56
C SER A 40 -19.49 41.24 -28.36
N SER A 41 -19.61 41.18 -29.68
CA SER A 41 -19.17 42.25 -30.59
C SER A 41 -20.32 43.07 -31.16
N PHE A 42 -21.53 42.50 -31.19
CA PHE A 42 -22.73 43.13 -31.72
C PHE A 42 -23.95 42.51 -31.01
N PRO A 43 -24.58 43.24 -30.08
CA PRO A 43 -25.78 42.74 -29.39
C PRO A 43 -26.88 42.29 -30.37
N GLU A 44 -27.04 43.02 -31.48
CA GLU A 44 -28.08 42.76 -32.49
C GLU A 44 -27.88 41.43 -33.25
N LEU A 45 -26.66 40.88 -33.25
CA LEU A 45 -26.35 39.63 -33.94
C LEU A 45 -26.41 38.41 -33.00
N ASN A 46 -26.61 38.61 -31.70
CA ASN A 46 -26.57 37.57 -30.66
C ASN A 46 -25.34 36.64 -30.80
N ARG A 47 -24.21 37.20 -31.23
CA ARG A 47 -22.96 36.46 -31.46
C ARG A 47 -21.98 36.72 -30.35
N CYS A 48 -21.66 35.65 -29.64
CA CYS A 48 -20.69 35.67 -28.57
C CYS A 48 -19.47 34.84 -28.95
N LYS A 49 -18.31 35.24 -28.43
CA LYS A 49 -17.09 34.45 -28.50
C LYS A 49 -16.65 34.06 -27.11
N ILE A 50 -16.22 32.80 -27.01
CA ILE A 50 -15.66 32.21 -25.81
C ILE A 50 -14.16 32.11 -26.01
N GLY A 51 -13.39 32.69 -25.11
CA GLY A 51 -11.93 32.66 -25.19
C GLY A 51 -11.28 32.60 -23.82
N ILE A 52 -9.96 32.50 -23.84
CA ILE A 52 -9.13 32.37 -22.64
C ILE A 52 -8.02 33.42 -22.57
N THR A 53 -7.60 33.74 -21.36
CA THR A 53 -6.44 34.60 -21.11
C THR A 53 -5.78 34.31 -19.77
N LYS A 54 -4.47 34.53 -19.68
CA LYS A 54 -3.75 34.55 -18.40
C LYS A 54 -3.73 35.93 -17.75
N ASN A 55 -3.91 36.98 -18.56
CA ASN A 55 -3.90 38.36 -18.12
C ASN A 55 -5.16 39.05 -18.63
N TYR A 56 -6.19 39.05 -17.79
CA TYR A 56 -7.50 39.62 -18.11
C TYR A 56 -7.40 41.11 -18.44
N GLN A 57 -6.64 41.88 -17.66
CA GLN A 57 -6.51 43.33 -17.85
C GLN A 57 -5.92 43.69 -19.21
N ARG A 58 -4.79 43.06 -19.57
CA ARG A 58 -4.13 43.27 -20.87
C ARG A 58 -5.05 42.84 -22.01
N ARG A 59 -5.68 41.67 -21.88
CA ARG A 59 -6.56 41.14 -22.93
C ARG A 59 -7.75 42.04 -23.19
N PHE A 60 -8.34 42.60 -22.13
CA PHE A 60 -9.48 43.50 -22.26
C PHE A 60 -9.11 44.82 -22.95
N GLN A 61 -7.93 45.37 -22.65
CA GLN A 61 -7.40 46.54 -23.37
C GLN A 61 -7.18 46.27 -24.85
N GLU A 62 -6.60 45.10 -25.19
CA GLU A 62 -6.38 44.70 -26.59
C GLU A 62 -7.72 44.55 -27.34
N LEU A 63 -8.71 43.89 -26.74
CA LEU A 63 -10.04 43.72 -27.34
C LEU A 63 -10.73 45.06 -27.59
N LYS A 64 -10.64 45.99 -26.64
CA LYS A 64 -11.19 47.34 -26.78
C LYS A 64 -10.55 48.13 -27.93
N ASN A 65 -9.26 47.92 -28.18
CA ASN A 65 -8.50 48.64 -29.21
C ASN A 65 -8.62 48.02 -30.61
N GLN A 66 -8.93 46.72 -30.72
CA GLN A 66 -8.99 45.98 -31.99
C GLN A 66 -10.39 45.97 -32.63
N ALA A 67 -11.43 46.33 -31.88
CA ALA A 67 -12.79 46.30 -32.40
C ALA A 67 -13.20 47.67 -32.99
N PRO A 68 -13.61 47.72 -34.27
CA PRO A 68 -14.18 48.94 -34.88
C PRO A 68 -15.57 49.30 -34.33
N CYS A 69 -16.10 48.50 -33.41
CA CYS A 69 -17.45 48.59 -32.84
C CYS A 69 -17.42 48.40 -31.31
N LYS A 70 -18.52 48.76 -30.63
CA LYS A 70 -18.66 48.61 -29.17
C LYS A 70 -18.70 47.13 -28.79
N THR A 71 -17.55 46.54 -28.50
CA THR A 71 -17.44 45.24 -27.82
C THR A 71 -17.57 45.41 -26.31
N HIS A 72 -18.35 44.55 -25.65
CA HIS A 72 -18.37 44.43 -24.20
C HIS A 72 -18.19 42.97 -23.77
N ILE A 73 -17.46 42.78 -22.68
CA ILE A 73 -17.36 41.48 -22.02
C ILE A 73 -18.66 41.26 -21.25
N LEU A 74 -19.28 40.11 -21.48
CA LEU A 74 -20.47 39.67 -20.76
C LEU A 74 -20.09 39.07 -19.41
N ASP A 75 -19.06 38.23 -19.39
CA ASP A 75 -18.54 37.66 -18.15
C ASP A 75 -17.09 37.16 -18.28
N CYS A 76 -16.46 36.97 -17.13
CA CYS A 76 -15.11 36.43 -17.00
C CYS A 76 -14.99 35.64 -15.69
N VAL A 77 -14.61 34.37 -15.81
CA VAL A 77 -14.47 33.46 -14.66
C VAL A 77 -13.03 32.98 -14.55
N GLU A 78 -12.45 33.12 -13.37
CA GLU A 78 -11.14 32.54 -13.06
C GLU A 78 -11.21 31.02 -13.03
N SER A 79 -10.23 30.36 -13.62
CA SER A 79 -10.13 28.92 -13.65
C SER A 79 -8.69 28.42 -13.58
N ASN A 80 -8.49 27.42 -12.72
CA ASN A 80 -7.25 26.64 -12.63
C ASN A 80 -7.02 25.73 -13.87
N ASN A 81 -8.06 25.52 -14.68
CA ASN A 81 -8.07 24.64 -15.85
C ASN A 81 -8.64 25.35 -17.10
N TYR A 82 -8.42 26.66 -17.23
CA TYR A 82 -9.05 27.52 -18.24
C TYR A 82 -9.05 26.98 -19.69
N LYS A 83 -7.98 26.30 -20.14
CA LYS A 83 -7.91 25.67 -21.48
C LYS A 83 -8.93 24.54 -21.65
N GLU A 84 -9.07 23.71 -20.61
CA GLU A 84 -9.99 22.58 -20.63
C GLU A 84 -11.44 23.06 -20.54
N ASP A 85 -11.69 24.12 -19.76
CA ASP A 85 -13.02 24.74 -19.70
C ASP A 85 -13.44 25.34 -21.03
N GLU A 86 -12.56 26.08 -21.69
CA GLU A 86 -12.81 26.59 -23.02
C GLU A 86 -13.17 25.46 -23.97
N ARG A 87 -12.34 24.41 -24.00
CA ARG A 87 -12.57 23.22 -24.85
C ARG A 87 -13.95 22.60 -24.58
N ARG A 88 -14.34 22.45 -23.32
CA ARG A 88 -15.64 21.90 -22.92
C ARG A 88 -16.81 22.80 -23.31
N LEU A 89 -16.71 24.10 -23.06
CA LEU A 89 -17.72 25.07 -23.48
C LEU A 89 -17.88 25.08 -25.00
N HIS A 90 -16.76 25.03 -25.73
CA HIS A 90 -16.73 24.94 -27.19
C HIS A 90 -17.38 23.66 -27.71
N GLN A 91 -17.20 22.53 -27.01
CA GLN A 91 -17.88 21.27 -27.32
C GLN A 91 -19.38 21.34 -26.99
N MET A 92 -19.74 21.87 -25.82
CA MET A 92 -21.13 22.02 -25.37
C MET A 92 -21.94 22.89 -26.34
N PHE A 93 -21.33 23.96 -26.85
CA PHE A 93 -21.95 24.87 -27.81
C PHE A 93 -21.55 24.58 -29.26
N GLN A 94 -20.98 23.43 -29.58
CA GLN A 94 -20.55 23.10 -30.94
C GLN A 94 -21.69 23.24 -31.96
N HIS A 95 -22.91 22.85 -31.58
CA HIS A 95 -24.12 22.98 -32.39
C HIS A 95 -24.51 24.45 -32.70
N ARG A 96 -24.00 25.41 -31.93
CA ARG A 96 -24.22 26.86 -32.09
C ARG A 96 -23.05 27.57 -32.78
N ARG A 97 -21.96 26.85 -33.07
CA ARG A 97 -20.74 27.42 -33.66
C ARG A 97 -21.01 27.89 -35.09
N LYS A 98 -20.62 29.14 -35.39
CA LYS A 98 -20.72 29.70 -36.74
C LYS A 98 -19.39 29.72 -37.45
N HIS A 99 -18.38 30.33 -36.83
CA HIS A 99 -17.04 30.41 -37.41
C HIS A 99 -15.98 30.50 -36.32
N GLY A 100 -15.02 29.58 -36.34
CA GLY A 100 -13.96 29.52 -35.32
C GLY A 100 -14.53 29.46 -33.91
N GLU A 101 -14.24 30.50 -33.13
CA GLU A 101 -14.63 30.63 -31.71
C GLU A 101 -15.94 31.42 -31.50
N TRP A 102 -16.66 31.72 -32.60
CA TRP A 102 -17.92 32.46 -32.56
C TRP A 102 -19.13 31.54 -32.54
N PHE A 103 -20.06 31.81 -31.63
CA PHE A 103 -21.28 31.06 -31.37
C PHE A 103 -22.49 32.00 -31.45
N GLU A 104 -23.59 31.51 -32.02
CA GLU A 104 -24.86 32.24 -32.11
C GLU A 104 -25.85 31.72 -31.06
N PHE A 105 -26.38 32.63 -30.26
CA PHE A 105 -27.36 32.35 -29.21
C PHE A 105 -28.69 33.05 -29.52
N ASP A 106 -29.72 32.74 -28.74
CA ASP A 106 -31.03 33.38 -28.92
C ASP A 106 -31.01 34.81 -28.32
N SER A 107 -30.16 35.04 -27.31
CA SER A 107 -29.87 36.36 -26.71
C SER A 107 -28.53 36.35 -25.96
N GLU A 108 -28.00 37.54 -25.64
CA GLU A 108 -26.83 37.67 -24.75
C GLU A 108 -27.12 37.12 -23.35
N ASP A 109 -28.32 37.33 -22.83
CA ASP A 109 -28.74 36.80 -21.52
C ASP A 109 -28.77 35.27 -21.50
N GLN A 110 -29.21 34.65 -22.60
CA GLN A 110 -29.16 33.19 -22.72
C GLN A 110 -27.70 32.69 -22.74
N ALA A 111 -26.83 33.34 -23.51
CA ALA A 111 -25.41 32.99 -23.57
C ALA A 111 -24.76 33.09 -22.19
N LEU A 112 -25.02 34.20 -21.48
CA LEU A 112 -24.53 34.46 -20.13
C LEU A 112 -25.05 33.44 -19.13
N GLY A 113 -26.35 33.12 -19.17
CA GLY A 113 -26.97 32.14 -18.28
C GLY A 113 -26.36 30.74 -18.45
N LEU A 114 -26.20 30.28 -19.69
CA LEU A 114 -25.59 28.97 -19.98
C LEU A 114 -24.10 28.93 -19.59
N PHE A 115 -23.38 30.03 -19.82
CA PHE A 115 -21.97 30.16 -19.43
C PHE A 115 -21.80 30.09 -17.91
N ARG A 116 -22.59 30.84 -17.15
CA ARG A 116 -22.58 30.80 -15.67
C ARG A 116 -22.99 29.45 -15.13
N GLU A 117 -24.01 28.84 -15.72
CA GLU A 117 -24.49 27.53 -15.31
C GLU A 117 -23.43 26.45 -15.47
N TYR A 118 -22.63 26.49 -16.55
CA TYR A 118 -21.48 25.60 -16.71
C TYR A 118 -20.51 25.69 -15.52
N PHE A 119 -20.11 26.90 -15.13
CA PHE A 119 -19.16 27.07 -14.02
C PHE A 119 -19.77 26.69 -12.68
N ARG A 120 -21.04 27.01 -12.45
CA ARG A 120 -21.78 26.60 -11.25
C ARG A 120 -21.83 25.08 -11.11
N VAL A 121 -22.20 24.37 -12.18
CA VAL A 121 -22.27 22.91 -12.20
C VAL A 121 -20.88 22.31 -12.02
N ARG A 122 -19.87 22.86 -12.69
CA ARG A 122 -18.48 22.43 -12.54
C ARG A 122 -18.00 22.53 -11.09
N GLU A 123 -18.25 23.65 -10.42
CA GLU A 123 -17.86 23.85 -9.02
C GLU A 123 -18.48 22.79 -8.10
N ILE A 124 -19.77 22.47 -8.30
CA ILE A 124 -20.45 21.40 -7.55
C ILE A 124 -19.76 20.05 -7.76
N TYR A 125 -19.36 19.72 -8.99
CA TYR A 125 -18.66 18.47 -9.28
C TYR A 125 -17.24 18.45 -8.69
N GLU A 126 -16.53 19.58 -8.70
CA GLU A 126 -15.21 19.69 -8.07
C GLU A 126 -15.30 19.47 -6.56
N GLN A 127 -16.30 20.05 -5.88
CA GLN A 127 -16.56 19.80 -4.47
C GLN A 127 -16.83 18.32 -4.18
N LYS A 128 -17.73 17.69 -4.97
CA LYS A 128 -18.01 16.25 -4.84
C LYS A 128 -16.77 15.39 -5.07
N LEU A 129 -15.96 15.74 -6.06
CA LEU A 129 -14.73 15.03 -6.37
C LEU A 129 -13.74 15.12 -5.20
N ASN A 130 -13.63 16.27 -4.54
CA ASN A 130 -12.77 16.44 -3.37
C ASN A 130 -13.23 15.58 -2.19
N VAL A 131 -14.54 15.55 -1.90
CA VAL A 131 -15.09 14.64 -0.86
C VAL A 131 -14.77 13.18 -1.16
N LEU A 132 -14.89 12.75 -2.41
CA LEU A 132 -14.56 11.39 -2.82
C LEU A 132 -13.06 11.08 -2.69
N LYS A 133 -12.19 12.04 -3.05
CA LYS A 133 -10.74 11.89 -2.88
C LYS A 133 -10.37 11.72 -1.40
N ASP A 134 -10.99 12.50 -0.52
CA ASP A 134 -10.77 12.39 0.92
C ASP A 134 -11.22 11.02 1.45
N GLU A 135 -12.37 10.52 0.99
CA GLU A 135 -12.85 9.20 1.39
C GLU A 135 -11.93 8.07 0.90
N ILE A 136 -11.41 8.17 -0.33
CA ILE A 136 -10.40 7.23 -0.84
C ILE A 136 -9.16 7.21 0.04
N VAL A 137 -8.67 8.39 0.48
CA VAL A 137 -7.51 8.47 1.37
C VAL A 137 -7.82 7.79 2.72
N ARG A 138 -8.99 8.04 3.30
CA ARG A 138 -9.41 7.37 4.56
C ARG A 138 -9.48 5.86 4.41
N LEU A 139 -10.07 5.36 3.33
CA LEU A 139 -10.20 3.92 3.07
C LEU A 139 -8.83 3.27 2.85
N LYS A 140 -7.90 3.95 2.18
CA LYS A 140 -6.51 3.48 2.03
C LYS A 140 -5.80 3.30 3.37
N ILE A 141 -5.97 4.27 4.29
CA ILE A 141 -5.38 4.18 5.64
C ILE A 141 -5.96 2.98 6.39
N LYS A 142 -7.29 2.81 6.37
CA LYS A 142 -7.95 1.66 7.01
C LYS A 142 -7.48 0.33 6.43
N LEU A 143 -7.34 0.24 5.10
CA LEU A 143 -6.86 -0.98 4.45
C LEU A 143 -5.44 -1.35 4.90
N GLU A 144 -4.56 -0.36 5.04
CA GLU A 144 -3.19 -0.62 5.51
C GLU A 144 -3.16 -1.11 6.95
N GLN A 145 -3.97 -0.51 7.83
CA GLN A 145 -4.12 -0.98 9.21
C GLN A 145 -4.62 -2.43 9.30
N GLU A 146 -5.51 -2.85 8.41
CA GLU A 146 -5.98 -4.25 8.37
C GLU A 146 -4.90 -5.22 7.85
N LYS A 147 -4.01 -4.79 6.94
CA LYS A 147 -2.85 -5.60 6.56
C LYS A 147 -1.90 -5.81 7.74
N ASP A 148 -1.64 -4.76 8.51
CA ASP A 148 -0.80 -4.85 9.71
C ASP A 148 -1.38 -5.84 10.71
N LYS A 149 -2.70 -5.80 10.96
CA LYS A 149 -3.39 -6.79 11.80
C LYS A 149 -3.23 -8.22 11.27
N ASN A 150 -3.41 -8.43 9.97
CA ASN A 150 -3.25 -9.75 9.35
C ASN A 150 -1.80 -10.27 9.48
N ASN A 151 -0.80 -9.39 9.37
CA ASN A 151 0.60 -9.75 9.61
C ASN A 151 0.84 -10.16 11.06
N ILE A 152 0.27 -9.42 12.03
CA ILE A 152 0.36 -9.78 13.46
C ILE A 152 -0.31 -11.13 13.72
N ILE A 153 -1.51 -11.36 13.19
CA ILE A 153 -2.21 -12.66 13.31
C ILE A 153 -1.35 -13.79 12.75
N LYS A 154 -0.67 -13.57 11.62
CA LYS A 154 0.23 -14.57 11.04
C LYS A 154 1.38 -14.91 12.00
N VAL A 155 2.08 -13.91 12.54
CA VAL A 155 3.17 -14.13 13.50
C VAL A 155 2.69 -14.86 14.75
N LEU A 156 1.51 -14.49 15.28
CA LEU A 156 0.94 -15.16 16.45
C LEU A 156 0.58 -16.62 16.17
N LYS A 157 0.13 -16.95 14.95
CA LYS A 157 -0.12 -18.34 14.54
C LYS A 157 1.18 -19.14 14.49
N ASP A 158 2.21 -18.60 13.86
CA ASP A 158 3.52 -19.25 13.79
C ASP A 158 4.06 -19.54 15.21
N GLN A 159 3.89 -18.60 16.16
CA GLN A 159 4.27 -18.78 17.57
C GLN A 159 3.42 -19.83 18.32
N ILE A 160 2.11 -19.91 18.03
CA ILE A 160 1.24 -20.94 18.60
C ILE A 160 1.67 -22.32 18.09
N ASP A 161 1.94 -22.45 16.80
CA ASP A 161 2.39 -23.71 16.19
C ASP A 161 3.71 -24.20 16.84
N ASP A 162 4.66 -23.30 17.10
CA ASP A 162 5.91 -23.61 17.80
C ASP A 162 5.66 -24.11 19.24
N LEU A 163 4.76 -23.45 19.99
CA LEU A 163 4.42 -23.83 21.36
C LEU A 163 3.65 -25.17 21.43
N GLU A 164 2.81 -25.46 20.44
CA GLU A 164 2.12 -26.75 20.34
C GLU A 164 3.13 -27.90 20.14
N ILE A 165 4.16 -27.69 19.32
CA ILE A 165 5.25 -28.65 19.13
C ILE A 165 6.01 -28.89 20.44
N GLU A 166 6.34 -27.83 21.18
CA GLU A 166 7.04 -27.94 22.47
C GLU A 166 6.20 -28.71 23.50
N LEU A 167 4.91 -28.38 23.59
CA LEU A 167 3.97 -29.05 24.48
C LEU A 167 3.83 -30.54 24.15
N ASP A 168 3.79 -30.91 22.87
CA ASP A 168 3.73 -32.32 22.46
C ASP A 168 5.04 -33.06 22.77
N CYS A 169 6.19 -32.41 22.62
CA CYS A 169 7.47 -32.95 23.05
C CYS A 169 7.51 -33.21 24.57
N GLU A 170 6.97 -32.29 25.38
CA GLU A 170 6.89 -32.43 26.84
C GLU A 170 5.97 -33.59 27.25
N LYS A 171 4.80 -33.73 26.62
CA LYS A 171 3.87 -34.84 26.86
C LYS A 171 4.53 -36.21 26.62
N GLU A 172 5.25 -36.36 25.51
CA GLU A 172 5.93 -37.62 25.21
C GLU A 172 7.10 -37.88 26.19
N GLY A 173 7.81 -36.83 26.60
CA GLY A 173 8.82 -36.92 27.65
C GLY A 173 8.26 -37.40 28.98
N ASN A 174 7.11 -36.84 29.41
CA ASN A 174 6.43 -37.24 30.64
C ASN A 174 5.95 -38.69 30.59
N LYS A 175 5.40 -39.13 29.45
CA LYS A 175 5.00 -40.52 29.23
C LYS A 175 6.19 -41.49 29.37
N LEU A 176 7.34 -41.14 28.79
CA LEU A 176 8.56 -41.95 28.94
C LEU A 176 9.03 -42.03 30.40
N LEU A 177 8.95 -40.92 31.15
CA LEU A 177 9.26 -40.91 32.58
C LEU A 177 8.34 -41.83 33.37
N GLU A 178 7.03 -41.81 33.10
CA GLU A 178 6.06 -42.73 33.72
C GLU A 178 6.43 -44.19 33.45
N GLU A 179 6.79 -44.55 32.21
CA GLU A 179 7.24 -45.91 31.85
C GLU A 179 8.53 -46.32 32.59
N ILE A 180 9.48 -45.40 32.74
CA ILE A 180 10.72 -45.63 33.50
C ILE A 180 10.40 -45.88 34.97
N VAL A 181 9.57 -45.03 35.59
CA VAL A 181 9.16 -45.16 36.99
C VAL A 181 8.44 -46.49 37.22
N ASP A 182 7.50 -46.86 36.35
CA ASP A 182 6.81 -48.15 36.41
C ASP A 182 7.79 -49.34 36.32
N ARG A 183 8.76 -49.28 35.39
CA ARG A 183 9.80 -50.31 35.27
C ARG A 183 10.66 -50.41 36.53
N GLN A 184 11.06 -49.28 37.12
CA GLN A 184 11.83 -49.26 38.37
C GLN A 184 11.05 -49.88 39.52
N ASN A 185 9.78 -49.52 39.69
CA ASN A 185 8.90 -50.08 40.72
C ASN A 185 8.74 -51.60 40.57
N LYS A 186 8.60 -52.11 39.35
CA LYS A 186 8.54 -53.56 39.07
C LYS A 186 9.85 -54.28 39.45
N LEU A 187 11.01 -53.69 39.16
CA LEU A 187 12.31 -54.26 39.53
C LEU A 187 12.49 -54.32 41.05
N LEU A 188 12.10 -53.26 41.77
CA LEU A 188 12.16 -53.24 43.24
C LEU A 188 11.28 -54.33 43.85
N ALA A 189 10.07 -54.52 43.34
CA ALA A 189 9.15 -55.58 43.78
C ALA A 189 9.72 -56.99 43.52
N TYR A 190 10.32 -57.22 42.34
CA TYR A 190 10.90 -58.53 41.99
C TYR A 190 12.02 -58.97 42.93
N HIS A 191 12.86 -58.03 43.36
CA HIS A 191 14.00 -58.33 44.23
C HIS A 191 13.63 -58.46 45.72
N GLN A 192 12.34 -58.40 46.08
CA GLN A 192 11.88 -58.36 47.48
C GLN A 192 12.63 -57.32 48.32
N ILE A 193 13.02 -56.20 47.70
CA ILE A 193 13.67 -55.10 48.43
C ILE A 193 12.55 -54.40 49.19
N GLU A 194 12.25 -54.91 50.37
CA GLU A 194 11.44 -54.18 51.34
C GLU A 194 12.26 -52.97 51.80
N TYR A 195 11.62 -51.79 51.80
CA TYR A 195 12.23 -50.62 52.40
C TYR A 195 12.61 -50.97 53.85
N PRO A 196 13.89 -50.83 54.24
CA PRO A 196 14.31 -51.20 55.58
C PRO A 196 13.55 -50.32 56.58
N SER A 197 12.80 -50.95 57.47
CA SER A 197 12.07 -50.30 58.56
C SER A 197 13.00 -49.60 59.56
N SER A 198 14.31 -49.88 59.50
CA SER A 198 15.37 -49.30 60.34
C SER A 198 15.90 -47.94 59.84
N GLY A 199 15.35 -47.37 58.76
CA GLY A 199 15.74 -46.06 58.23
C GLY A 199 17.00 -46.08 57.34
N TRP A 200 17.35 -44.93 56.77
CA TRP A 200 18.33 -44.68 55.69
C TRP A 200 19.79 -45.11 55.95
N SER A 201 20.06 -45.80 57.05
CA SER A 201 21.38 -46.13 57.56
C SER A 201 21.93 -47.46 57.03
N ASP A 202 21.14 -48.27 56.32
CA ASP A 202 21.61 -49.55 55.77
C ASP A 202 22.64 -49.34 54.65
N PRO A 203 23.91 -49.78 54.82
CA PRO A 203 24.96 -49.62 53.82
C PRO A 203 24.65 -50.31 52.48
N ARG A 204 23.86 -51.39 52.47
CA ARG A 204 23.46 -52.10 51.24
C ARG A 204 22.42 -51.30 50.47
N PHE A 205 21.45 -50.72 51.19
CA PHE A 205 20.46 -49.81 50.60
C PHE A 205 21.16 -48.56 50.04
N MET A 206 22.08 -47.96 50.80
CA MET A 206 22.89 -46.82 50.34
C MET A 206 23.81 -47.16 49.16
N TYR A 207 24.38 -48.36 49.08
CA TYR A 207 25.16 -48.80 47.92
C TYR A 207 24.29 -48.95 46.66
N CYS A 208 23.11 -49.53 46.80
CA CYS A 208 22.12 -49.61 45.71
C CYS A 208 21.68 -48.21 45.26
N LEU A 209 21.38 -47.29 46.18
CA LEU A 209 21.05 -45.90 45.88
C LEU A 209 22.20 -45.14 45.22
N LYS A 210 23.46 -45.36 45.65
CA LYS A 210 24.66 -44.76 45.02
C LYS A 210 24.85 -45.25 43.59
N LYS A 211 24.65 -46.55 43.32
CA LYS A 211 24.70 -47.07 41.95
C LYS A 211 23.57 -46.51 41.09
N TYR A 212 22.36 -46.39 41.66
CA TYR A 212 21.21 -45.82 40.97
C TYR A 212 21.36 -44.33 40.65
N THR A 213 21.87 -43.53 41.60
CA THR A 213 22.12 -42.10 41.40
C THR A 213 23.23 -41.84 40.40
N ILE A 214 24.30 -42.64 40.39
CA ILE A 214 25.34 -42.56 39.35
C ILE A 214 24.75 -42.86 37.96
N SER A 215 23.82 -43.83 37.87
CA SER A 215 23.10 -44.13 36.63
C SER A 215 22.17 -42.98 36.22
N MET A 216 21.46 -42.34 37.15
CA MET A 216 20.63 -41.16 36.85
C MET A 216 21.44 -39.94 36.42
N ILE A 217 22.59 -39.66 37.04
CA ILE A 217 23.48 -38.56 36.62
C ILE A 217 23.99 -38.78 35.18
N GLN A 218 24.24 -40.03 34.80
CA GLN A 218 24.59 -40.35 33.42
C GLN A 218 23.39 -40.18 32.47
N PHE A 219 22.18 -40.52 32.92
CA PHE A 219 20.94 -40.32 32.16
C PHE A 219 20.63 -38.83 31.96
N ASP A 220 20.73 -38.00 32.99
CA ASP A 220 20.58 -36.53 32.91
C ASP A 220 21.58 -35.90 31.95
N ARG A 221 22.83 -36.41 31.90
CA ARG A 221 23.82 -35.95 30.92
C ARG A 221 23.46 -36.35 29.49
N VAL A 222 22.79 -37.48 29.30
CA VAL A 222 22.32 -37.91 27.98
C VAL A 222 21.12 -37.06 27.56
N ILE A 223 20.15 -36.84 28.45
CA ILE A 223 18.99 -35.97 28.18
C ILE A 223 19.43 -34.53 27.93
N SER A 224 20.31 -33.97 28.75
CA SER A 224 20.84 -32.61 28.57
C SER A 224 21.61 -32.44 27.25
N ARG A 225 22.34 -33.47 26.79
CA ARG A 225 22.98 -33.46 25.47
C ARG A 225 21.98 -33.55 24.32
N SER A 226 20.92 -34.34 24.47
CA SER A 226 19.86 -34.45 23.47
C SER A 226 19.06 -33.14 23.38
N MET A 227 18.74 -32.50 24.51
CA MET A 227 18.06 -31.21 24.55
C MET A 227 18.90 -30.06 23.95
N LYS A 228 20.23 -30.04 24.18
CA LYS A 228 21.13 -29.10 23.50
C LYS A 228 21.22 -29.30 21.98
N LYS A 229 21.09 -30.54 21.50
CA LYS A 229 21.06 -30.83 20.06
C LYS A 229 19.77 -30.37 19.38
N LEU A 230 18.69 -30.26 20.15
CA LEU A 230 17.39 -29.78 19.69
C LEU A 230 17.24 -28.26 19.84
N GLY A 231 18.24 -27.55 20.39
CA GLY A 231 18.25 -26.09 20.50
C GLY A 231 17.38 -25.52 21.64
N ILE A 232 16.95 -26.37 22.58
CA ILE A 232 16.08 -26.01 23.70
C ILE A 232 16.85 -25.28 24.83
N PHE A 233 18.19 -25.38 24.83
CA PHE A 233 19.13 -24.69 25.74
C PHE A 233 20.40 -24.23 25.02
#